data_AF-A0A924K503-F1
#
_entry.id   AF-A0A924K503-F1
#
_cell.length_a   1.000
_cell.length_b   1.000
_cell.length_c   1.000
_cell.angle_alpha   90.00
_cell.angle_beta   90.00
_cell.angle_gamma   90.00
#
_symmetry.space_group_name_H-M   'P 1'
#
loop_
_entity.id
_entity.type
_entity.pdbx_description
1 polymer ?
#
loop_
_entity_poly.entity_id
_entity_poly.type
_entity_poly.pdbx_seq_one_letter_code
_entity_poly.pdbx_strand_id
1 'polypeptide(L)'
;MRTAKNKALDRIRRDRNLAGKLEEIEHDLQAQEALVVPDFFDALDDARADEIGDDLLRLIFTSCHPVLSMEARVALTLKLLGGLTTHEIARAYLVPEPTVAQRIVRAKRTLSEARRSWPAMRANANCCWSVRARREALVATARCPVMAQAPAP
;
A
#
# COMPACT_ATOMS: atom_id res chain seq x y z
N MET A 1 -46.08 -27.04 -46.64
CA MET A 1 -44.66 -27.45 -46.80
C MET A 1 -43.73 -26.35 -47.35
N ARG A 2 -44.18 -25.41 -48.18
CA ARG A 2 -43.32 -24.38 -48.81
C ARG A 2 -42.74 -23.33 -47.85
N THR A 3 -43.47 -22.97 -46.79
CA THR A 3 -43.08 -21.97 -45.79
C THR A 3 -41.89 -22.41 -44.93
N ALA A 4 -41.85 -23.68 -44.51
CA ALA A 4 -40.74 -24.24 -43.75
C ALA A 4 -39.43 -24.24 -44.56
N LYS A 5 -39.52 -24.58 -45.86
CA LYS A 5 -38.37 -24.53 -46.78
C LYS A 5 -37.84 -23.11 -46.97
N ASN A 6 -38.71 -22.13 -47.16
CA ASN A 6 -38.30 -20.73 -47.28
C ASN A 6 -37.62 -20.23 -46.00
N LYS A 7 -38.18 -20.55 -44.83
CA LYS A 7 -37.58 -20.21 -43.53
C LYS A 7 -36.19 -20.83 -43.33
N ALA A 8 -35.98 -22.06 -43.81
CA ALA A 8 -34.67 -22.70 -43.79
C ALA A 8 -33.66 -21.99 -44.71
N LEU A 9 -34.09 -21.59 -45.92
CA LEU A 9 -33.26 -20.81 -46.83
C LEU A 9 -32.93 -19.42 -46.28
N ASP A 10 -33.88 -18.76 -45.62
CA ASP A 10 -33.66 -17.46 -44.99
C ASP A 10 -32.67 -17.53 -43.83
N ARG A 11 -32.63 -18.65 -43.09
CA ARG A 11 -31.59 -18.90 -42.08
C ARG A 11 -30.21 -19.03 -42.73
N ILE A 12 -30.06 -19.86 -43.75
CA ILE A 12 -28.77 -20.04 -44.46
C ILE A 12 -28.26 -18.72 -45.03
N ARG A 13 -29.16 -17.89 -45.60
CA ARG A 13 -28.81 -16.55 -46.10
C ARG A 13 -28.37 -15.61 -44.97
N ARG A 14 -29.06 -15.65 -43.83
CA ARG A 14 -28.71 -14.86 -42.65
C ARG A 14 -27.35 -15.26 -42.10
N ASP A 15 -27.09 -16.56 -41.98
CA ASP A 15 -25.84 -17.09 -41.43
C ASP A 15 -24.65 -16.71 -42.31
N ARG A 16 -24.82 -16.75 -43.65
CA ARG A 16 -23.80 -16.28 -44.59
C ARG A 16 -23.49 -14.79 -44.44
N ASN A 17 -24.51 -13.95 -44.29
CA ASN A 17 -24.33 -12.52 -44.06
C ASN A 17 -23.72 -12.23 -42.69
N LEU A 18 -24.05 -13.02 -41.67
CA LEU A 18 -23.46 -12.89 -40.33
C LEU A 18 -21.98 -13.25 -40.36
N ALA A 19 -21.58 -14.33 -41.04
CA ALA A 19 -20.18 -14.71 -41.19
C ALA A 19 -19.34 -13.57 -41.79
N GLY A 20 -19.78 -12.99 -42.91
CA GLY A 20 -19.05 -11.88 -43.53
C GLY A 20 -18.96 -10.63 -42.66
N LYS A 21 -20.00 -10.33 -41.86
CA LYS A 21 -19.96 -9.20 -40.91
C LYS A 21 -19.03 -9.45 -39.72
N LEU A 22 -18.92 -10.69 -39.27
CA LEU A 22 -18.01 -11.04 -38.18
C LEU A 22 -16.56 -10.90 -38.62
N GLU A 23 -16.23 -11.30 -39.85
CA GLU A 23 -14.90 -11.09 -40.43
C GLU A 23 -14.55 -9.59 -40.54
N GLU A 24 -15.50 -8.75 -40.96
CA GLU A 24 -15.31 -7.29 -41.03
C GLU A 24 -15.06 -6.69 -39.64
N ILE A 25 -15.85 -7.09 -38.63
CA ILE A 25 -15.67 -6.64 -37.24
C ILE A 25 -14.32 -7.11 -36.68
N GLU A 26 -13.90 -8.33 -36.99
CA GLU A 26 -12.60 -8.87 -36.57
C GLU A 26 -11.44 -8.07 -37.16
N HIS A 27 -11.51 -7.74 -38.44
CA HIS A 27 -10.51 -6.88 -39.09
C HIS A 27 -10.45 -5.48 -38.50
N ASP A 28 -11.60 -4.87 -38.21
CA ASP A 28 -11.66 -3.56 -37.55
C ASP A 28 -11.08 -3.60 -36.14
N LEU A 29 -11.35 -4.66 -35.37
CA LEU A 29 -10.78 -4.85 -34.03
C LEU A 29 -9.26 -5.01 -34.10
N GLN A 30 -8.76 -5.84 -35.02
CA GLN A 30 -7.33 -6.07 -35.19
C GLN A 30 -6.59 -4.80 -35.62
N ALA A 31 -7.21 -3.98 -36.48
CA ALA A 31 -6.66 -2.69 -36.87
C ALA A 31 -6.61 -1.69 -35.70
N GLN A 32 -7.62 -1.70 -34.84
CA GLN A 32 -7.63 -0.90 -33.61
C GLN A 32 -6.57 -1.38 -32.62
N GLU A 33 -6.45 -2.69 -32.39
CA GLU A 33 -5.49 -3.29 -31.49
C GLU A 33 -4.04 -3.06 -31.95
N ALA A 34 -3.78 -3.10 -33.26
CA ALA A 34 -2.46 -2.77 -33.83
C ALA A 34 -2.05 -1.30 -33.64
N LEU A 35 -3.02 -0.40 -33.39
CA LEU A 35 -2.79 1.01 -33.08
C LEU A 35 -2.72 1.29 -31.56
N VAL A 36 -2.99 0.29 -30.71
CA VAL A 36 -2.77 0.40 -29.27
C VAL A 36 -1.26 0.29 -29.02
N VAL A 37 -0.61 1.44 -28.92
CA VAL A 37 0.67 1.54 -28.22
C VAL A 37 0.36 1.21 -26.76
N PRO A 38 1.02 0.20 -26.13
CA PRO A 38 0.83 -0.08 -24.71
C PRO A 38 0.96 1.23 -23.95
N ASP A 39 -0.10 1.61 -23.23
CA ASP A 39 -0.08 2.88 -22.51
C ASP A 39 1.07 2.80 -21.51
N PHE A 40 1.86 3.86 -21.42
CA PHE A 40 3.00 3.96 -20.50
C PHE A 40 2.56 3.63 -19.06
N PHE A 41 1.27 3.83 -18.77
CA PHE A 41 0.57 3.47 -17.55
C PHE A 41 0.45 1.95 -17.29
N ASP A 42 0.17 1.11 -18.29
CA ASP A 42 0.02 -0.34 -18.07
C ASP A 42 1.35 -0.99 -17.72
N ALA A 43 2.43 -0.58 -18.39
CA ALA A 43 3.80 -1.00 -18.04
C ALA A 43 4.24 -0.50 -16.66
N LEU A 44 3.77 0.69 -16.25
CA LEU A 44 4.00 1.22 -14.90
C LEU A 44 3.20 0.44 -13.84
N ASP A 45 1.98 0.02 -14.13
CA ASP A 45 1.16 -0.77 -13.20
C ASP A 45 1.67 -2.21 -13.06
N ASP A 46 2.18 -2.82 -14.14
CA ASP A 46 2.90 -4.10 -14.07
C ASP A 46 4.21 -3.98 -13.28
N ALA A 47 4.97 -2.89 -13.47
CA ALA A 47 6.17 -2.60 -12.67
C ALA A 47 5.84 -2.29 -11.20
N ARG A 48 4.62 -1.85 -10.89
CA ARG A 48 4.11 -1.65 -9.51
C ARG A 48 3.62 -2.94 -8.88
N ALA A 49 3.31 -3.97 -9.67
CA ALA A 49 2.96 -5.30 -9.17
C ALA A 49 4.18 -6.02 -8.57
N ASP A 50 5.41 -5.59 -8.90
CA ASP A 50 6.62 -6.03 -8.21
C ASP A 50 6.66 -5.47 -6.78
N GLU A 51 6.56 -6.37 -5.80
CA GLU A 51 6.43 -6.14 -4.35
C GLU A 51 7.46 -5.17 -3.73
N ILE A 52 8.52 -4.83 -4.46
CA ILE A 52 9.67 -4.03 -4.01
C ILE A 52 9.34 -2.52 -3.99
N GLY A 53 8.33 -2.06 -4.74
CA GLY A 53 7.94 -0.63 -4.78
C GLY A 53 7.00 -0.16 -3.67
N ASP A 54 6.28 -1.08 -3.02
CA ASP A 54 5.16 -0.71 -2.15
C ASP A 54 5.60 -0.31 -0.73
N ASP A 55 6.73 -0.81 -0.22
CA ASP A 55 7.12 -0.55 1.17
C ASP A 55 7.55 0.90 1.44
N LEU A 56 8.28 1.53 0.52
CA LEU A 56 8.64 2.95 0.64
C LEU A 56 7.41 3.84 0.48
N LEU A 57 6.54 3.52 -0.49
CA LEU A 57 5.31 4.26 -0.73
C LEU A 57 4.35 4.15 0.47
N ARG A 58 4.18 2.95 1.01
CA ARG A 58 3.47 2.68 2.27
C ARG A 58 4.07 3.48 3.42
N LEU A 59 5.39 3.55 3.53
CA LEU A 59 6.06 4.33 4.58
C LEU A 59 5.75 5.83 4.46
N ILE A 60 5.79 6.37 3.25
CA ILE A 60 5.43 7.77 2.96
C ILE A 60 3.98 8.04 3.40
N PHE A 61 3.03 7.25 2.91
CA PHE A 61 1.60 7.42 3.23
C PHE A 61 1.31 7.23 4.72
N THR A 62 1.96 6.27 5.37
CA THR A 62 1.81 6.04 6.80
C THR A 62 2.35 7.23 7.62
N SER A 63 3.46 7.84 7.19
CA SER A 63 4.03 9.01 7.88
C SER A 63 3.17 10.28 7.76
N CYS A 64 2.41 10.41 6.67
CA CYS A 64 1.58 11.58 6.36
C CYS A 64 0.12 11.45 6.83
N HIS A 65 -0.19 10.48 7.70
CA HIS A 65 -1.57 10.16 8.07
C HIS A 65 -2.31 11.33 8.75
N PRO A 66 -3.58 11.61 8.39
CA PRO A 66 -4.31 12.78 8.91
C PRO A 66 -4.62 12.71 10.41
N VAL A 67 -4.61 11.52 11.02
CA VAL A 67 -4.78 11.35 12.49
C VAL A 67 -3.59 11.92 13.28
N LEU A 68 -2.43 12.13 12.65
CA LEU A 68 -1.29 12.79 13.28
C LEU A 68 -1.42 14.31 13.17
N SER A 69 -0.99 15.02 14.22
CA SER A 69 -0.79 16.48 14.14
C SER A 69 0.26 16.83 13.09
N MET A 70 0.20 18.05 12.52
CA MET A 70 1.12 18.48 11.48
C MET A 70 2.60 18.35 11.90
N GLU A 71 2.91 18.77 13.12
CA GLU A 71 4.27 18.64 13.68
C GLU A 71 4.70 17.17 13.81
N ALA A 72 3.79 16.28 14.20
CA ALA A 72 4.07 14.86 14.31
C ALA A 72 4.34 14.23 12.94
N ARG A 73 3.58 14.60 11.91
CA ARG A 73 3.82 14.15 10.52
C ARG A 73 5.21 14.55 10.06
N VAL A 74 5.53 15.84 10.10
CA VAL A 74 6.81 16.35 9.61
C VAL A 74 7.99 15.76 10.39
N ALA A 75 7.88 15.63 11.73
CA ALA A 75 8.93 14.99 12.52
C ALA A 75 9.14 13.51 12.17
N LEU A 76 8.06 12.76 11.88
CA LEU A 76 8.14 11.35 11.50
C LEU A 76 8.74 11.18 10.10
N THR A 77 8.32 12.02 9.15
CA THR A 77 8.84 12.07 7.76
C THR A 77 10.34 12.37 7.74
N LEU A 78 10.79 13.39 8.48
CA LEU A 78 12.22 13.71 8.59
C LEU A 78 13.05 12.56 9.19
N LYS A 79 12.48 11.83 10.15
CA LYS A 79 13.17 10.72 10.80
C LYS A 79 13.27 9.47 9.91
N LEU A 80 12.20 9.14 9.19
CA LEU A 80 12.07 7.88 8.46
C LEU A 80 12.53 7.99 7.00
N LEU A 81 12.22 9.11 6.34
CA LEU A 81 12.57 9.36 4.95
C LEU A 81 13.79 10.26 4.83
N GLY A 82 13.88 11.28 5.67
CA GLY A 82 15.03 12.20 5.66
C GLY A 82 16.29 11.62 6.30
N GLY A 83 16.18 10.53 7.07
CA GLY A 83 17.32 9.91 7.76
C GLY A 83 17.93 10.75 8.89
N LEU A 84 17.27 11.83 9.32
CA LEU A 84 17.84 12.75 10.31
C LEU A 84 17.90 12.12 11.72
N THR A 85 18.90 12.52 12.48
CA THR A 85 19.00 12.22 13.90
C THR A 85 17.99 13.06 14.71
N THR A 86 17.62 12.58 15.90
CA THR A 86 16.66 13.30 16.75
C THR A 86 17.20 14.68 17.15
N HIS A 87 18.51 14.79 17.37
CA HIS A 87 19.22 16.03 17.64
C HIS A 87 19.12 17.04 16.48
N GLU A 88 19.33 16.60 15.23
CA GLU A 88 19.20 17.49 14.06
C GLU A 88 17.76 17.97 13.87
N ILE A 89 16.78 17.09 14.10
CA ILE A 89 15.37 17.45 14.06
C ILE A 89 15.04 18.47 15.18
N ALA A 90 15.58 18.27 16.39
CA ALA A 90 15.38 19.20 17.50
C ALA A 90 15.91 20.62 17.19
N ARG A 91 17.07 20.70 16.52
CA ARG A 91 17.61 21.99 16.03
C ARG A 91 16.72 22.62 14.97
N ALA A 92 16.18 21.83 14.03
CA ALA A 92 15.27 22.33 13.00
C ALA A 92 13.94 22.85 13.58
N TYR A 93 13.44 22.20 14.63
CA TYR A 93 12.21 22.60 15.31
C TYR A 93 12.40 23.65 16.42
N LEU A 94 13.63 24.01 16.78
CA LEU A 94 13.95 24.92 17.90
C LEU A 94 13.30 24.51 19.23
N VAL A 95 13.13 23.20 19.47
CA VAL A 95 12.62 22.63 20.74
C VAL A 95 13.65 21.68 21.36
N PRO A 96 13.59 21.44 22.68
CA PRO A 96 14.46 20.47 23.33
C PRO A 96 14.32 19.08 22.70
N GLU A 97 15.45 18.38 22.56
CA GLU A 97 15.51 16.99 22.07
C GLU A 97 14.51 16.02 22.73
N PRO A 98 14.27 16.02 24.06
CA PRO A 98 13.28 15.13 24.66
C PRO A 98 11.87 15.38 24.12
N THR A 99 11.53 16.62 23.77
CA THR A 99 10.23 16.98 23.20
C THR A 99 10.04 16.32 21.84
N VAL A 100 11.05 16.37 20.97
CA VAL A 100 11.01 15.74 19.64
C VAL A 100 10.98 14.22 19.76
N ALA A 101 11.80 13.64 20.64
CA ALA A 101 11.78 12.21 20.90
C ALA A 101 10.40 11.72 21.34
N GLN A 102 9.77 12.44 22.27
CA GLN A 102 8.46 12.08 22.79
C GLN A 102 7.35 12.31 21.75
N ARG A 103 7.46 13.34 20.91
CA ARG A 103 6.57 13.56 19.74
C ARG A 103 6.63 12.35 18.79
N ILE A 104 7.82 11.88 18.43
CA ILE A 104 7.99 10.72 17.54
C ILE A 104 7.40 9.44 18.16
N VAL A 105 7.63 9.21 19.46
CA VAL A 105 7.07 8.04 20.16
C VAL A 105 5.54 8.08 20.19
N ARG A 106 4.95 9.23 20.54
CA ARG A 106 3.49 9.41 20.53
C ARG A 106 2.92 9.20 19.13
N ALA A 107 3.53 9.79 18.11
CA ALA A 107 3.10 9.62 16.72
C ALA A 107 3.08 8.15 16.29
N LYS A 108 4.14 7.39 16.61
CA LYS A 108 4.18 5.94 16.36
C LYS A 108 3.06 5.18 17.08
N ARG A 109 2.77 5.53 18.33
CA ARG A 109 1.68 4.92 19.09
C ARG A 109 0.32 5.22 18.46
N THR A 110 0.06 6.47 18.09
CA THR A 110 -1.18 6.89 17.44
C THR A 110 -1.40 6.16 16.11
N LEU A 111 -0.35 5.98 15.31
CA LEU A 111 -0.42 5.19 14.07
C LEU A 111 -0.72 3.71 14.35
N SER A 112 -0.11 3.11 15.37
CA SER A 112 -0.39 1.72 15.76
C SER A 112 -1.82 1.51 16.23
N GLU A 113 -2.41 2.50 16.89
CA GLU A 113 -3.82 2.49 17.31
C GLU A 113 -4.75 2.65 16.10
N ALA A 114 -4.45 3.59 15.20
CA ALA A 114 -5.23 3.87 13.99
C ALA A 114 -5.15 2.78 12.91
N ARG A 115 -4.08 1.98 12.87
CA ARG A 115 -3.94 0.84 11.94
C ARG A 115 -5.10 -0.17 12.05
N ARG A 116 -5.81 -0.21 13.17
CA ARG A 116 -6.97 -1.08 13.37
C ARG A 116 -8.25 -0.58 12.70
N SER A 117 -8.35 0.72 12.39
CA SER A 117 -9.57 1.32 11.82
C SER A 117 -9.46 1.67 10.33
N TRP A 118 -8.24 1.70 9.76
CA TRP A 118 -8.03 2.06 8.37
C TRP A 118 -7.95 0.83 7.46
N PRO A 119 -8.60 0.83 6.27
CA PRO A 119 -8.46 -0.26 5.30
C PRO A 119 -7.04 -0.26 4.73
N ALA A 120 -6.18 -1.10 5.31
CA ALA A 120 -4.82 -1.30 4.84
C ALA A 120 -4.84 -2.13 3.54
N MET A 121 -4.36 -1.53 2.45
CA MET A 121 -3.88 -2.28 1.28
C MET A 121 -2.88 -3.35 1.74
N ARG A 122 -3.05 -4.58 1.24
CA ARG A 122 -2.50 -5.84 1.78
C ARG A 122 -1.01 -5.75 2.13
N ALA A 123 -0.70 -5.64 3.42
CA ALA A 123 0.68 -5.65 3.90
C ALA A 123 1.35 -7.01 3.65
N ASN A 124 2.39 -7.05 2.82
CA ASN A 124 3.35 -8.16 2.77
C ASN A 124 4.31 -8.05 3.97
N ALA A 125 4.79 -9.21 4.41
CA ALA A 125 5.42 -9.61 5.66
C ALA A 125 6.79 -9.01 6.02
N ASN A 126 7.28 -7.96 5.35
CA ASN A 126 8.60 -7.36 5.64
C ASN A 126 8.58 -6.05 6.44
N CYS A 127 7.53 -5.83 7.24
CA CYS A 127 7.52 -4.71 8.19
C CYS A 127 8.53 -4.93 9.33
N CYS A 128 9.58 -4.11 9.30
CA CYS A 128 10.68 -3.88 10.27
C CYS A 128 10.29 -3.77 11.78
N TRP A 129 9.01 -3.86 12.12
CA TRP A 129 8.48 -3.87 13.50
C TRP A 129 8.60 -5.23 14.20
N SER A 130 8.71 -6.36 13.48
CA SER A 130 8.90 -7.68 14.11
C SER A 130 10.28 -7.83 14.77
N VAL A 131 11.32 -7.19 14.22
CA VAL A 131 12.69 -7.25 14.79
C VAL A 131 12.76 -6.50 16.12
N ARG A 132 11.96 -5.44 16.31
CA ARG A 132 11.93 -4.68 17.58
C ARG A 132 10.93 -5.25 18.58
N ALA A 133 9.76 -5.72 18.14
CA ALA A 133 8.81 -6.41 19.01
C ALA A 133 9.40 -7.71 19.62
N ARG A 134 10.23 -8.44 18.85
CA ARG A 134 10.95 -9.63 19.35
C ARG A 134 12.09 -9.26 20.32
N ARG A 135 12.73 -8.11 20.13
CA ARG A 135 13.81 -7.60 21.01
C ARG A 135 13.27 -6.99 22.30
N GLU A 136 12.11 -6.33 22.27
CA GLU A 136 11.42 -5.81 23.47
C GLU A 136 10.80 -6.94 24.30
N ALA A 137 10.28 -8.00 23.67
CA ALA A 137 9.82 -9.20 24.36
C ALA A 137 10.96 -9.97 25.07
N LEU A 138 12.18 -9.95 24.51
CA LEU A 138 13.39 -10.53 25.13
C LEU A 138 13.95 -9.68 26.29
N VAL A 139 13.83 -8.35 26.23
CA VAL A 139 14.28 -7.46 27.32
C VAL A 139 13.29 -7.45 28.49
N ALA A 140 11.99 -7.67 28.22
CA ALA A 140 10.96 -7.77 29.26
C ALA A 140 11.07 -9.05 30.11
N THR A 141 11.54 -10.17 29.53
CA THR A 141 11.79 -11.41 30.29
C THR A 141 13.11 -11.41 31.06
N ALA A 142 14.09 -10.58 30.66
CA ALA A 142 15.38 -10.45 31.35
C ALA A 142 15.35 -9.52 32.58
N ARG A 143 14.20 -8.92 32.93
CA ARG A 143 14.09 -7.92 34.01
C ARG A 143 13.04 -8.26 35.07
N CYS A 144 12.82 -9.54 35.32
CA CYS A 144 12.14 -10.01 36.53
C CYS A 144 13.15 -10.22 37.67
N PRO A 145 13.29 -9.29 38.63
CA PRO A 145 13.67 -9.63 39.98
C PRO A 145 12.40 -9.80 40.80
N VAL A 146 11.95 -11.04 40.93
CA VAL A 146 11.26 -11.49 42.14
C VAL A 146 12.31 -11.47 43.26
N MET A 147 11.92 -10.94 44.43
CA MET A 147 12.66 -10.83 45.70
C MET A 147 13.52 -9.58 45.91
N ALA A 148 12.92 -8.54 46.51
CA ALA A 148 13.47 -7.86 47.70
C ALA A 148 12.61 -6.64 48.08
N GLN A 149 11.67 -6.80 49.02
CA GLN A 149 11.54 -5.87 50.15
C GLN A 149 10.50 -6.38 51.15
N ALA A 150 11.03 -6.77 52.31
CA ALA A 150 10.33 -6.96 53.56
C ALA A 150 9.93 -5.61 54.19
N PRO A 151 8.83 -5.53 54.97
CA PRO A 151 8.49 -4.33 55.73
C PRO A 151 8.88 -4.42 57.22
N ALA A 152 9.61 -3.42 57.72
CA ALA A 152 9.70 -2.94 59.11
C ALA A 152 10.70 -1.76 59.16
N PRO A 153 10.65 -0.81 60.12
CA PRO A 153 9.96 -0.83 61.42
C PRO A 153 8.61 -0.10 61.48
#